data_AF-A0A948VRV9-F1
#
_entry.id   AF-A0A948VRV9-F1
#
_cell.length_a   1.000
_cell.length_b   1.000
_cell.length_c   1.000
_cell.angle_alpha   90.00
_cell.angle_beta   90.00
_cell.angle_gamma   90.00
#
_symmetry.space_group_name_H-M   'P 1'
#
loop_
_entity.id
_entity.type
_entity.pdbx_description
1 polymer ?
#
loop_
_entity_poly.entity_id
_entity_poly.type
_entity_poly.pdbx_seq_one_letter_code
_entity_poly.pdbx_strand_id
1 'polypeptide(L)'
;MSPAALQAETVRPDIAELVADVFQYDSPLTHTTSPNEIERWDSLKHIELIKALEDDFEISMTMDEMMEIRCVGDIERVLERYGV
;
A
#
# COMPACT_ATOMS: atom_id res chain seq x y z
N MET A 1 3.55 15.93 24.88
CA MET A 1 3.08 14.93 23.90
C MET A 1 4.31 14.38 23.21
N SER A 2 4.71 13.15 23.50
CA SER A 2 5.90 12.55 22.91
C SER A 2 5.64 12.23 21.43
N PRO A 3 6.49 12.67 20.48
CA PRO A 3 6.30 12.42 19.05
C PRO A 3 6.52 10.93 18.66
N ALA A 4 7.00 10.10 19.58
CA ALA A 4 7.33 8.69 19.33
C ALA A 4 6.12 7.75 19.33
N ALA A 5 4.93 8.19 19.79
CA ALA A 5 3.74 7.34 19.84
C ALA A 5 2.95 7.31 18.52
N LEU A 6 3.26 8.19 17.56
CA LEU A 6 2.61 8.19 16.24
C LEU A 6 3.25 7.19 15.26
N GLN A 7 4.40 6.60 15.58
CA GLN A 7 5.18 5.82 14.60
C GLN A 7 4.81 4.33 14.53
N ALA A 8 3.85 3.85 15.33
CA ALA A 8 3.50 2.43 15.41
C ALA A 8 2.24 2.05 14.60
N GLU A 9 1.54 3.02 14.02
CA GLU A 9 0.24 2.80 13.35
C GLU A 9 0.14 3.48 11.97
N THR A 10 1.21 4.14 11.52
CA THR A 10 1.24 4.92 10.28
C THR A 10 2.00 4.17 9.18
N VAL A 11 1.33 4.03 8.03
CA VAL A 11 1.90 3.53 6.78
C VAL A 11 3.12 4.36 6.39
N ARG A 12 4.14 3.72 5.82
CA ARG A 12 5.25 4.41 5.15
C ARG A 12 4.75 5.51 4.20
N PRO A 13 5.34 6.73 4.26
CA PRO A 13 4.83 7.88 3.52
C PRO A 13 4.89 7.69 2.01
N ASP A 14 5.92 7.03 1.51
CA ASP A 14 6.09 6.67 0.09
C ASP A 14 4.96 5.75 -0.41
N ILE A 15 4.65 4.68 0.34
CA ILE A 15 3.54 3.78 0.03
C ILE A 15 2.20 4.51 0.14
N ALA A 16 2.02 5.32 1.17
CA ALA A 16 0.80 6.08 1.37
C ALA A 16 0.54 7.07 0.21
N GLU A 17 1.58 7.75 -0.27
CA GLU A 17 1.50 8.65 -1.42
C GLU A 17 1.10 7.90 -2.70
N LEU A 18 1.73 6.76 -2.95
CA LEU A 18 1.46 5.94 -4.14
C LEU A 18 0.04 5.35 -4.13
N VAL A 19 -0.42 4.86 -2.97
CA VAL A 19 -1.81 4.40 -2.76
C VAL A 19 -2.79 5.55 -2.94
N ALA A 20 -2.50 6.73 -2.39
CA ALA A 20 -3.33 7.92 -2.52
C ALA A 20 -3.43 8.40 -3.97
N ASP A 21 -2.34 8.35 -4.75
CA ASP A 21 -2.32 8.72 -6.16
C ASP A 21 -3.16 7.75 -7.01
N VAL A 22 -2.91 6.44 -6.89
CA VAL A 22 -3.58 5.41 -7.68
C VAL A 22 -5.09 5.39 -7.42
N PHE A 23 -5.49 5.49 -6.15
CA PHE A 23 -6.89 5.46 -5.73
C PHE A 23 -7.53 6.84 -5.64
N GLN A 24 -6.78 7.93 -5.86
CA GLN A 24 -7.24 9.31 -5.68
C GLN A 24 -7.93 9.47 -4.32
N TYR A 25 -7.23 9.10 -3.25
CA TYR A 25 -7.73 9.03 -1.89
C TYR A 25 -7.02 10.04 -0.98
N ASP A 26 -7.74 11.10 -0.59
CA ASP A 26 -7.19 12.24 0.17
C ASP A 26 -7.25 12.06 1.71
N SER A 27 -7.65 10.89 2.22
CA SER A 27 -7.73 10.66 3.67
C SER A 27 -6.51 9.90 4.19
N PRO A 28 -6.18 10.05 5.49
CA PRO A 28 -5.05 9.33 6.09
C PRO A 28 -5.20 7.81 5.94
N LEU A 29 -4.17 7.18 5.37
CA LEU A 29 -4.10 5.74 5.23
C LEU A 29 -3.53 5.10 6.49
N THR A 30 -4.07 3.94 6.84
CA THR A 30 -3.60 3.10 7.95
C THR A 30 -3.23 1.72 7.41
N HIS A 31 -2.47 0.93 8.17
CA HIS A 31 -2.12 -0.42 7.74
C HIS A 31 -3.35 -1.31 7.50
N THR A 32 -4.48 -1.01 8.15
CA THR A 32 -5.74 -1.75 7.97
C THR A 32 -6.57 -1.26 6.80
N THR A 33 -6.20 -0.12 6.19
CA THR A 33 -6.97 0.45 5.09
C THR A 33 -7.06 -0.55 3.94
N SER A 34 -8.28 -0.89 3.56
CA SER A 34 -8.59 -1.99 2.65
C SER A 34 -9.57 -1.54 1.56
N PRO A 35 -9.83 -2.39 0.54
CA PRO A 35 -10.85 -2.13 -0.48
C PRO A 35 -12.26 -1.84 0.07
N ASN A 36 -12.56 -2.26 1.30
CA ASN A 36 -13.83 -1.97 1.95
C ASN A 36 -13.98 -0.50 2.36
N GLU A 37 -12.87 0.21 2.54
CA GLU A 37 -12.84 1.62 2.94
C GLU A 37 -12.59 2.57 1.76
N ILE A 38 -11.86 2.10 0.75
CA ILE A 38 -11.57 2.85 -0.47
C ILE A 38 -12.48 2.33 -1.58
N GLU A 39 -13.59 3.02 -1.86
CA GLU A 39 -14.55 2.62 -2.92
C GLU A 39 -13.90 2.48 -4.30
N ARG A 40 -12.83 3.22 -4.57
CA ARG A 40 -12.07 3.16 -5.83
C ARG A 40 -11.13 1.97 -5.92
N TRP A 41 -10.86 1.28 -4.82
CA TRP A 41 -9.97 0.13 -4.83
C TRP A 41 -10.73 -1.11 -5.34
N ASP A 42 -10.87 -1.19 -6.67
CA ASP A 42 -11.44 -2.32 -7.39
C ASP A 42 -10.35 -3.24 -7.98
N SER A 43 -10.74 -4.25 -8.76
CA SER A 43 -9.81 -5.18 -9.41
C SER A 43 -8.86 -4.50 -10.41
N LEU A 44 -9.30 -3.48 -11.14
CA LEU A 44 -8.46 -2.77 -12.10
C LEU A 44 -7.46 -1.88 -11.38
N LYS A 45 -7.95 -1.11 -10.39
CA LYS A 45 -7.11 -0.25 -9.57
C LYS A 45 -6.12 -1.02 -8.71
N HIS A 46 -6.47 -2.23 -8.26
CA HIS A 46 -5.52 -3.12 -7.61
C HIS A 46 -4.35 -3.47 -8.54
N ILE A 47 -4.59 -3.80 -9.81
CA ILE A 47 -3.51 -4.06 -10.77
C ILE A 47 -2.68 -2.79 -11.07
N GLU A 48 -3.31 -1.63 -11.16
CA GLU A 48 -2.59 -0.35 -11.30
C GLU A 48 -1.67 -0.09 -10.10
N LEU A 49 -2.14 -0.35 -8.88
CA LEU A 49 -1.35 -0.23 -7.65
C LEU A 49 -0.12 -1.15 -7.69
N ILE A 50 -0.32 -2.43 -8.03
CA ILE A 50 0.80 -3.38 -8.13
C ILE A 50 1.84 -2.87 -9.12
N LYS A 51 1.42 -2.43 -10.31
CA LYS A 51 2.35 -1.91 -11.32
C LYS A 51 3.11 -0.68 -10.84
N ALA A 52 2.44 0.22 -10.12
CA ALA A 52 3.08 1.41 -9.56
C ALA A 52 4.11 1.02 -8.49
N LEU A 53 3.82 0.03 -7.64
CA LEU A 53 4.78 -0.51 -6.67
C LEU A 53 5.98 -1.17 -7.35
N GLU A 54 5.74 -1.97 -8.39
CA GLU A 54 6.82 -2.61 -9.17
C GLU A 54 7.74 -1.58 -9.83
N ASP A 55 7.18 -0.51 -10.40
CA ASP A 55 7.94 0.57 -11.05
C ASP A 55 8.73 1.43 -10.04
N ASP A 56 8.09 1.85 -8.94
CA ASP A 56 8.69 2.74 -7.93
C ASP A 56 9.82 2.06 -7.14
N PHE A 57 9.65 0.77 -6.82
CA PHE A 57 10.63 -0.01 -6.05
C PHE A 57 11.55 -0.88 -6.91
N GLU A 58 11.42 -0.84 -8.24
CA GLU A 58 12.17 -1.67 -9.19
C GLU A 58 12.10 -3.19 -8.88
N ILE A 59 10.92 -3.67 -8.46
CA ILE A 59 10.66 -5.07 -8.11
C ILE A 59 9.73 -5.75 -9.10
N SER A 60 9.62 -7.07 -9.02
CA SER A 60 8.59 -7.83 -9.75
C SER A 60 7.90 -8.80 -8.81
N MET A 61 6.60 -8.58 -8.60
CA MET A 61 5.74 -9.39 -7.78
C MET A 61 5.21 -10.59 -8.55
N THR A 62 5.10 -11.73 -7.88
CA THR A 62 4.39 -12.88 -8.44
C THR A 62 2.88 -12.71 -8.28
N MET A 63 2.10 -13.43 -9.09
CA MET A 63 0.63 -13.42 -8.97
C MET A 63 0.13 -13.83 -7.58
N ASP A 64 0.88 -14.70 -6.87
CA ASP A 64 0.55 -15.10 -5.51
C ASP A 64 0.68 -13.91 -4.55
N GLU A 65 1.80 -13.19 -4.60
CA GLU A 65 2.05 -12.00 -3.78
C GLU A 65 1.07 -10.86 -4.06
N MET A 66 0.68 -10.67 -5.32
CA MET A 66 -0.37 -9.72 -5.68
C MET A 66 -1.69 -10.06 -4.96
N MET A 67 -2.06 -11.34 -4.91
CA MET A 67 -3.28 -11.79 -4.21
C MET A 67 -3.17 -11.75 -2.67
N GLU A 68 -1.95 -11.69 -2.12
CA GLU A 68 -1.72 -11.48 -0.69
C GLU A 68 -2.03 -10.04 -0.26
N ILE A 69 -1.95 -9.06 -1.16
CA ILE A 69 -2.20 -7.65 -0.87
C ILE A 69 -3.70 -7.38 -0.72
N ARG A 70 -4.19 -7.31 0.53
CA ARG A 70 -5.60 -7.05 0.85
C ARG A 70 -5.83 -5.75 1.59
N CYS A 71 -4.79 -5.20 2.20
CA CYS A 71 -4.77 -3.89 2.84
C CYS A 71 -3.41 -3.23 2.62
N VAL A 72 -3.31 -1.95 2.95
CA VAL A 72 -2.07 -1.18 2.79
C VAL A 72 -0.90 -1.79 3.59
N GLY A 73 -1.15 -2.38 4.76
CA GLY A 73 -0.12 -3.05 5.54
C GLY A 73 0.42 -4.34 4.90
N ASP A 74 -0.33 -4.98 4.01
CA ASP A 74 0.16 -6.15 3.27
C ASP A 74 1.16 -5.73 2.18
N ILE A 75 1.05 -4.51 1.65
CA ILE A 75 2.01 -3.96 0.69
C ILE A 75 3.40 -3.92 1.34
N GLU A 76 3.50 -3.34 2.54
CA GLU A 76 4.76 -3.28 3.29
C GLU A 76 5.36 -4.66 3.50
N ARG A 77 4.54 -5.63 3.92
CA ARG A 77 5.00 -7.01 4.14
C ARG A 77 5.53 -7.66 2.87
N VAL A 78 4.90 -7.40 1.73
CA VAL A 78 5.39 -7.91 0.44
C VAL A 78 6.70 -7.23 0.09
N LEU A 79 6.79 -5.90 0.20
CA LEU A 79 8.02 -5.13 -0.06
C LEU A 79 9.20 -5.56 0.82
N GLU A 80 8.96 -5.87 2.10
CA GLU A 80 9.99 -6.38 3.02
C GLU A 80 10.66 -7.67 2.49
N ARG A 81 9.93 -8.51 1.74
CA ARG A 81 10.49 -9.74 1.12
C ARG A 81 11.49 -9.44 0.01
N TYR A 82 11.38 -8.26 -0.60
CA TYR A 82 12.31 -7.74 -1.61
C TYR A 82 13.45 -6.91 -1.01
N GLY A 83 13.43 -6.68 0.31
CA GLY A 83 14.45 -5.89 1.01
C GLY A 83 14.27 -4.38 0.89
N VAL A 84 13.04 -3.94 0.65
CA VAL A 84 12.61 -2.53 0.54
C VAL A 84 12.12 -1.98 1.87
#